data_AF-A0A2E0HLV7-F1
#
_entry.id   AF-A0A2E0HLV7-F1
#
_cell.length_a   1.000
_cell.length_b   1.000
_cell.length_c   1.000
_cell.angle_alpha   90.00
_cell.angle_beta   90.00
_cell.angle_gamma   90.00
#
_symmetry.space_group_name_H-M   'P 1'
#
loop_
_entity.id
_entity.type
_entity.pdbx_description
1 polymer ?
#
loop_
_entity_poly.entity_id
_entity_poly.type
_entity_poly.pdbx_seq_one_letter_code
_entity_poly.pdbx_strand_id
1 'polypeptide(L)'
;MKNRMLAIASLALMVTPVMAQDTAATAADGVFRSGVAYCNQASKLSRADTAAAREQFNRYLSHLEQARVIQPGLLETNSFAAREHRRCQLVEDNIARAEAMPLVEEGLARCNAARDALERADLNTANAAFEQFQQQRDQALAITPTVLRVGSVGVRLRVCDRLVEKIALAQAQQQLQQQRRDRAQAAYSTALASCDAGRELAAASSPTTNGIKAVAGVVQRLAVAQNEAEKLAAGSGRGAALSLAQGRFNQCQAQLMATLERLQQAQRLALAQAASAREAAEAVATPMANGGPVDAMADAASAAEAPRAADRARPGPAAPAAASQDSAVTTVSGTENADSVAVLPAAAGSILRGGEVVQVADPSL
;
A
#
# COMPACT_ATOMS: atom_id res chain seq x y z
N MET A 1 -114.29 9.40 41.06
CA MET A 1 -113.36 9.21 42.21
C MET A 1 -111.93 9.11 41.66
N LYS A 2 -110.92 9.48 42.47
CA LYS A 2 -109.57 8.87 42.66
C LYS A 2 -109.17 7.72 41.71
N ASN A 3 -107.92 7.42 41.35
CA ASN A 3 -106.54 7.91 41.57
C ASN A 3 -105.62 7.05 40.64
N ARG A 4 -104.36 7.33 40.28
CA ARG A 4 -103.42 8.47 40.37
C ARG A 4 -102.33 8.26 39.28
N MET A 5 -101.44 9.22 39.03
CA MET A 5 -100.20 8.99 38.24
C MET A 5 -99.11 8.26 39.05
N LEU A 6 -98.24 7.53 38.36
CA LEU A 6 -96.86 7.31 38.81
C LEU A 6 -95.94 7.08 37.60
N ALA A 7 -95.07 8.05 37.31
CA ALA A 7 -94.00 7.94 36.33
C ALA A 7 -92.71 7.55 37.05
N ILE A 8 -91.98 6.56 36.52
CA ILE A 8 -90.69 6.12 37.07
C ILE A 8 -89.59 6.71 36.20
N ALA A 9 -88.87 7.69 36.75
CA ALA A 9 -87.69 8.28 36.11
C ALA A 9 -86.43 7.51 36.53
N SER A 10 -85.82 6.79 35.58
CA SER A 10 -84.60 6.02 35.80
C SER A 10 -83.38 6.95 35.86
N LEU A 11 -83.06 7.45 37.05
CA LEU A 11 -81.90 8.33 37.28
C LEU A 11 -80.60 7.50 37.29
N ALA A 12 -79.76 7.66 36.26
CA ALA A 12 -78.47 6.97 36.19
C ALA A 12 -77.47 7.56 37.20
N LEU A 13 -76.98 6.74 38.14
CA LEU A 13 -75.87 7.13 39.02
C LEU A 13 -74.55 7.20 38.22
N MET A 14 -74.15 8.41 37.85
CA MET A 14 -72.76 8.72 37.51
C MET A 14 -71.94 8.74 38.80
N VAL A 15 -71.35 7.59 39.17
CA VAL A 15 -70.40 7.50 40.30
C VAL A 15 -69.10 8.20 39.91
N THR A 16 -68.68 9.18 40.70
CA THR A 16 -67.54 10.06 40.43
C THR A 16 -66.21 9.46 40.93
N PRO A 17 -65.22 9.17 40.04
CA PRO A 17 -63.95 8.55 40.43
C PRO A 17 -62.90 9.58 40.89
N VAL A 18 -63.27 10.58 41.68
CA VAL A 18 -62.36 11.69 42.06
C VAL A 18 -61.39 11.29 43.19
N MET A 19 -61.83 10.46 44.14
CA MET A 19 -61.04 10.12 45.34
C MET A 19 -59.90 9.11 45.09
N ALA A 20 -59.87 8.43 43.93
CA ALA A 20 -58.83 7.47 43.59
C ALA A 20 -57.59 8.11 42.94
N GLN A 21 -57.72 9.32 42.36
CA GLN A 21 -56.62 9.98 41.67
C GLN A 21 -55.62 10.61 42.65
N ASP A 22 -56.08 11.27 43.72
CA ASP A 22 -55.18 11.92 44.69
C ASP A 22 -54.32 10.92 45.47
N THR A 23 -54.86 9.73 45.78
CA THR A 23 -54.12 8.67 46.46
C THR A 23 -53.06 8.05 45.55
N ALA A 24 -53.38 7.79 44.28
CA ALA A 24 -52.41 7.33 43.29
C ALA A 24 -51.31 8.37 43.01
N ALA A 25 -51.66 9.65 42.86
CA ALA A 25 -50.70 10.72 42.64
C ALA A 25 -49.74 10.92 43.83
N THR A 26 -50.24 10.83 45.06
CA THR A 26 -49.43 10.90 46.28
C THR A 26 -48.47 9.70 46.39
N ALA A 27 -48.94 8.50 46.04
CA ALA A 27 -48.12 7.29 46.02
C ALA A 27 -47.01 7.39 44.94
N ALA A 28 -47.33 7.85 43.73
CA ALA A 28 -46.36 8.04 42.65
C ALA A 28 -45.27 9.08 43.01
N ASP A 29 -45.65 10.22 43.60
CA ASP A 29 -44.68 11.23 44.06
C ASP A 29 -43.76 10.69 45.18
N GLY A 30 -44.30 9.86 46.08
CA GLY A 30 -43.51 9.17 47.10
C GLY A 30 -42.45 8.22 46.53
N VAL A 31 -42.84 7.36 45.58
CA VAL A 31 -41.92 6.44 44.88
C VAL A 31 -40.90 7.19 44.03
N PHE A 32 -41.30 8.27 43.36
CA PHE A 32 -40.38 9.11 42.60
C PHE A 32 -39.35 9.80 43.50
N ARG A 33 -39.76 10.34 44.66
CA ARG A 33 -38.86 11.00 45.62
C ARG A 33 -37.81 10.06 46.20
N SER A 34 -38.16 8.81 46.52
CA SER A 34 -37.15 7.81 46.93
C SER A 34 -36.20 7.47 45.77
N GLY A 35 -36.71 7.41 44.54
CA GLY A 35 -35.90 7.35 43.32
C GLY A 35 -34.86 8.47 43.20
N VAL A 36 -35.24 9.73 43.47
CA VAL A 36 -34.34 10.89 43.39
C VAL A 36 -33.15 10.78 44.36
N ALA A 37 -33.29 10.11 45.50
CA ALA A 37 -32.17 9.84 46.40
C ALA A 37 -31.06 9.00 45.73
N TYR A 38 -31.43 8.01 44.93
CA TYR A 38 -30.48 7.20 44.16
C TYR A 38 -29.80 8.01 43.04
N CYS A 39 -30.53 8.87 42.33
CA CYS A 39 -29.95 9.81 41.36
C CYS A 39 -28.95 10.79 42.01
N ASN A 40 -29.25 11.30 43.21
CA ASN A 40 -28.32 12.11 44.00
C ASN A 40 -27.04 11.34 44.36
N GLN A 41 -27.15 10.05 44.72
CA GLN A 41 -26.01 9.21 45.04
C GLN A 41 -25.18 8.89 43.79
N ALA A 42 -25.82 8.58 42.66
CA ALA A 42 -25.18 8.40 41.36
C ALA A 42 -24.36 9.63 40.95
N SER A 43 -24.92 10.84 41.13
CA SER A 43 -24.23 12.10 40.86
C SER A 43 -22.92 12.25 41.67
N LYS A 44 -22.94 11.93 42.97
CA LYS A 44 -21.75 11.96 43.83
C LYS A 44 -20.68 10.96 43.38
N LEU A 45 -21.10 9.75 42.99
CA LEU A 45 -20.19 8.67 42.59
C LEU A 45 -19.61 8.86 41.18
N SER A 46 -20.30 9.59 40.29
CA SER A 46 -19.98 9.72 38.85
C SER A 46 -18.55 10.13 38.46
N ARG A 47 -17.73 10.62 39.40
CA ARG A 47 -16.32 11.00 39.20
C ARG A 47 -15.31 10.10 39.90
N ALA A 48 -15.75 9.22 40.80
CA ALA A 48 -14.89 8.42 41.67
C ALA A 48 -15.10 6.91 41.44
N ASP A 49 -16.34 6.50 41.20
CA ASP A 49 -16.71 5.13 40.87
C ASP A 49 -17.89 5.15 39.89
N THR A 50 -17.56 5.09 38.61
CA THR A 50 -18.53 5.15 37.51
C THR A 50 -19.45 3.93 37.50
N ALA A 51 -18.96 2.75 37.93
CA ALA A 51 -19.74 1.53 37.97
C ALA A 51 -20.80 1.59 39.08
N ALA A 52 -20.42 2.00 40.30
CA ALA A 52 -21.36 2.25 41.38
C ALA A 52 -22.31 3.41 41.03
N ALA A 53 -21.85 4.45 40.34
CA ALA A 53 -22.72 5.52 39.85
C ALA A 53 -23.81 5.00 38.90
N ARG A 54 -23.44 4.15 37.93
CA ARG A 54 -24.37 3.49 37.00
C ARG A 54 -25.36 2.60 37.73
N GLU A 55 -24.92 1.83 38.73
CA GLU A 55 -25.81 0.99 39.54
C GLU A 55 -26.86 1.83 40.29
N GLN A 56 -26.44 2.91 40.95
CA GLN A 56 -27.36 3.83 41.63
C GLN A 56 -28.29 4.54 40.63
N PHE A 57 -27.82 4.86 39.43
CA PHE A 57 -28.68 5.45 38.40
C PHE A 57 -29.75 4.47 37.90
N ASN A 58 -29.40 3.19 37.72
CA ASN A 58 -30.35 2.14 37.35
C ASN A 58 -31.43 1.93 38.44
N ARG A 59 -31.06 2.07 39.73
CA ARG A 59 -32.05 2.07 40.84
C ARG A 59 -33.02 3.25 40.73
N TYR A 60 -32.54 4.45 40.37
CA TYR A 60 -33.41 5.61 40.08
C TYR A 60 -34.36 5.33 38.90
N LEU A 61 -33.87 4.77 37.78
CA LEU A 61 -34.71 4.43 36.62
C LEU A 61 -35.82 3.43 37.00
N SER A 62 -35.52 2.43 37.82
CA SER A 62 -36.54 1.49 38.31
C SER A 62 -37.64 2.18 39.14
N HIS A 63 -37.29 3.14 39.99
CA HIS A 63 -38.27 3.90 40.78
C HIS A 63 -39.08 4.87 39.91
N LEU A 64 -38.45 5.50 38.92
CA LEU A 64 -39.14 6.33 37.92
C LEU A 64 -40.20 5.49 37.18
N GLU A 65 -39.84 4.30 36.71
CA GLU A 65 -40.77 3.44 35.97
C GLU A 65 -41.92 2.97 36.86
N GLN A 66 -41.65 2.54 38.10
CA GLN A 66 -42.68 2.21 39.08
C GLN A 66 -43.64 3.39 39.33
N ALA A 67 -43.11 4.60 39.49
CA ALA A 67 -43.94 5.80 39.68
C ALA A 67 -44.78 6.14 38.43
N ARG A 68 -44.28 5.87 37.22
CA ARG A 68 -45.03 6.03 35.96
C ARG A 68 -46.08 4.94 35.75
N VAL A 69 -45.87 3.72 36.25
CA VAL A 69 -46.92 2.68 36.27
C VAL A 69 -48.08 3.09 37.18
N ILE A 70 -47.80 3.73 38.32
CA ILE A 70 -48.84 4.27 39.22
C ILE A 70 -49.53 5.51 38.61
N GLN A 71 -48.77 6.41 37.98
CA GLN A 71 -49.27 7.63 37.35
C GLN A 71 -48.62 7.85 35.97
N PRO A 72 -49.24 7.40 34.86
CA PRO A 72 -48.64 7.45 33.52
C PRO A 72 -48.26 8.86 33.03
N GLY A 73 -48.95 9.89 33.53
CA GLY A 73 -48.69 11.31 33.24
C GLY A 73 -47.85 12.04 34.31
N LEU A 74 -47.03 11.33 35.10
CA LEU A 74 -46.28 11.91 36.22
C LEU A 74 -45.39 13.09 35.81
N LEU A 75 -44.65 12.98 34.71
CA LEU A 75 -43.69 14.01 34.28
C LEU A 75 -44.38 15.23 33.65
N GLU A 76 -45.62 15.07 33.22
CA GLU A 76 -46.47 16.07 32.58
C GLU A 76 -47.29 16.83 33.63
N THR A 77 -47.76 16.14 34.68
CA THR A 77 -48.65 16.69 35.72
C THR A 77 -47.92 17.14 36.99
N ASN A 78 -46.73 16.59 37.29
CA ASN A 78 -45.95 16.96 38.47
C ASN A 78 -44.69 17.76 38.06
N SER A 79 -44.72 19.07 38.31
CA SER A 79 -43.63 19.99 37.94
C SER A 79 -42.32 19.77 38.72
N PHE A 80 -42.39 19.18 39.92
CA PHE A 80 -41.21 18.73 40.67
C PHE A 80 -40.59 17.50 39.98
N ALA A 81 -41.41 16.48 39.65
CA ALA A 81 -40.93 15.29 38.95
C ALA A 81 -40.31 15.64 37.59
N ALA A 82 -40.95 16.51 36.81
CA ALA A 82 -40.42 17.02 35.55
C ALA A 82 -39.05 17.69 35.68
N ARG A 83 -38.85 18.49 36.74
CA ARG A 83 -37.59 19.22 36.99
C ARG A 83 -36.49 18.27 37.44
N GLU A 84 -36.79 17.40 38.38
CA GLU A 84 -35.83 16.42 38.91
C GLU A 84 -35.44 15.38 37.86
N HIS A 85 -36.38 14.93 37.03
CA HIS A 85 -36.08 14.04 35.91
C HIS A 85 -35.06 14.67 34.95
N ARG A 86 -35.25 15.94 34.55
CA ARG A 86 -34.28 16.69 33.74
C ARG A 86 -32.91 16.84 34.42
N ARG A 87 -32.88 17.03 35.76
CA ARG A 87 -31.62 17.05 36.53
C ARG A 87 -30.93 15.70 36.50
N CYS A 88 -31.67 14.61 36.60
CA CYS A 88 -31.13 13.24 36.55
C CYS A 88 -30.68 12.83 35.14
N GLN A 89 -31.31 13.32 34.07
CA GLN A 89 -30.79 13.16 32.71
C GLN A 89 -29.37 13.75 32.56
N LEU A 90 -29.05 14.88 33.21
CA LEU A 90 -27.69 15.42 33.24
C LEU A 90 -26.71 14.53 34.03
N VAL A 91 -27.19 13.77 35.02
CA VAL A 91 -26.38 12.79 35.77
C VAL A 91 -26.05 11.59 34.88
N GLU A 92 -27.04 11.06 34.15
CA GLU A 92 -26.85 10.00 33.15
C GLU A 92 -25.79 10.38 32.10
N ASP A 93 -25.93 11.60 31.55
CA ASP A 93 -25.02 12.20 30.58
C ASP A 93 -23.58 12.29 31.11
N ASN A 94 -23.41 12.58 32.42
CA ASN A 94 -22.11 12.63 33.08
C ASN A 94 -21.52 11.22 33.30
N ILE A 95 -22.33 10.25 33.72
CA ILE A 95 -21.90 8.86 33.89
C ILE A 95 -21.47 8.28 32.54
N ALA A 96 -22.28 8.44 31.49
CA ALA A 96 -21.94 7.97 30.14
C ALA A 96 -20.65 8.61 29.60
N ARG A 97 -20.39 9.91 29.88
CA ARG A 97 -19.12 10.55 29.54
C ARG A 97 -17.93 9.97 30.32
N ALA A 98 -18.12 9.61 31.59
CA ALA A 98 -17.09 8.98 32.41
C ALA A 98 -16.82 7.52 31.95
N GLU A 99 -17.85 6.79 31.48
CA GLU A 99 -17.71 5.46 30.87
C GLU A 99 -17.00 5.52 29.51
N ALA A 100 -17.24 6.56 28.71
CA ALA A 100 -16.61 6.76 27.41
C ALA A 100 -15.16 7.27 27.49
N MET A 101 -14.76 7.93 28.58
CA MET A 101 -13.45 8.61 28.65
C MET A 101 -12.24 7.67 28.52
N PRO A 102 -12.19 6.48 29.15
CA PRO A 102 -11.05 5.57 29.01
C PRO A 102 -10.81 5.14 27.56
N LEU A 103 -11.89 4.89 26.79
CA LEU A 103 -11.81 4.56 25.36
C LEU A 103 -11.30 5.74 24.52
N VAL A 104 -11.72 6.96 24.86
CA VAL A 104 -11.18 8.19 24.23
C VAL A 104 -9.69 8.36 24.53
N GLU A 105 -9.27 8.14 25.77
CA GLU A 105 -7.87 8.28 26.17
C GLU A 105 -6.98 7.24 25.50
N GLU A 106 -7.42 5.98 25.44
CA GLU A 106 -6.70 4.94 24.70
C GLU A 106 -6.65 5.27 23.20
N GLY A 107 -7.78 5.64 22.58
CA GLY A 107 -7.83 6.02 21.17
C GLY A 107 -6.88 7.17 20.84
N LEU A 108 -6.80 8.18 21.70
CA LEU A 108 -5.87 9.30 21.54
C LEU A 108 -4.40 8.87 21.72
N ALA A 109 -4.11 7.84 22.50
CA ALA A 109 -2.78 7.21 22.54
C ALA A 109 -2.48 6.44 21.24
N ARG A 110 -3.45 5.70 20.68
CA ARG A 110 -3.32 5.01 19.38
C ARG A 110 -3.08 6.00 18.23
N CYS A 111 -3.78 7.14 18.22
CA CYS A 111 -3.56 8.23 17.27
C CYS A 111 -2.14 8.82 17.36
N ASN A 112 -1.60 9.03 18.57
CA ASN A 112 -0.21 9.46 18.73
C ASN A 112 0.76 8.41 18.19
N ALA A 113 0.56 7.12 18.50
CA ALA A 113 1.39 6.04 17.97
C ALA A 113 1.36 5.97 16.43
N ALA A 114 0.19 6.22 15.81
CA ALA A 114 0.05 6.30 14.36
C ALA A 114 0.83 7.49 13.75
N ARG A 115 0.79 8.67 14.38
CA ARG A 115 1.60 9.83 13.98
C ARG A 115 3.10 9.51 14.08
N ASP A 116 3.54 8.98 15.21
CA ASP A 116 4.95 8.69 15.46
C ASP A 116 5.49 7.58 14.53
N ALA A 117 4.62 6.68 14.05
CA ALA A 117 4.94 5.72 13.01
C ALA A 117 5.06 6.35 11.61
N LEU A 118 4.19 7.30 11.25
CA LEU A 118 4.32 8.08 10.00
C LEU A 118 5.61 8.90 9.97
N GLU A 119 6.00 9.51 11.09
CA GLU A 119 7.26 10.26 11.21
C GLU A 119 8.49 9.37 10.99
N ARG A 120 8.38 8.07 11.28
CA ARG A 120 9.38 7.03 10.97
C ARG A 120 9.20 6.36 9.60
N ALA A 121 8.25 6.83 8.79
CA ALA A 121 7.84 6.23 7.51
C ALA A 121 7.37 4.76 7.58
N ASP A 122 6.94 4.29 8.75
CA ASP A 122 6.38 2.95 8.96
C ASP A 122 4.86 2.97 8.76
N LEU A 123 4.45 2.81 7.50
CA LEU A 123 3.02 2.86 7.14
C LEU A 123 2.22 1.67 7.69
N ASN A 124 2.85 0.52 7.93
CA ASN A 124 2.16 -0.66 8.44
C ASN A 124 1.74 -0.43 9.90
N THR A 125 2.68 0.03 10.73
CA THR A 125 2.38 0.39 12.13
C THR A 125 1.45 1.60 12.20
N ALA A 126 1.60 2.58 11.29
CA ALA A 126 0.71 3.74 11.23
C ALA A 126 -0.74 3.36 10.92
N ASN A 127 -0.97 2.49 9.93
CA ASN A 127 -2.30 1.98 9.58
C ASN A 127 -2.94 1.24 10.76
N ALA A 128 -2.24 0.24 11.31
CA ALA A 128 -2.77 -0.58 12.40
C ALA A 128 -3.09 0.23 13.67
N ALA A 129 -2.26 1.21 14.02
CA ALA A 129 -2.53 2.12 15.13
C ALA A 129 -3.70 3.08 14.83
N PHE A 130 -3.86 3.52 13.58
CA PHE A 130 -4.98 4.39 13.20
C PHE A 130 -6.33 3.65 13.16
N GLU A 131 -6.36 2.39 12.72
CA GLU A 131 -7.53 1.52 12.81
C GLU A 131 -7.97 1.30 14.26
N GLN A 132 -7.01 1.05 15.17
CA GLN A 132 -7.29 0.95 16.61
C GLN A 132 -7.86 2.25 17.20
N PHE A 133 -7.34 3.41 16.78
CA PHE A 133 -7.93 4.72 17.12
C PHE A 133 -9.39 4.83 16.67
N GLN A 134 -9.70 4.47 15.43
CA GLN A 134 -11.07 4.53 14.90
C GLN A 134 -12.01 3.63 15.69
N GLN A 135 -11.61 2.38 15.95
CA GLN A 135 -12.40 1.43 16.74
C GLN A 135 -12.73 1.98 18.14
N GLN A 136 -11.75 2.56 18.83
CA GLN A 136 -11.92 3.08 20.19
C GLN A 136 -12.73 4.38 20.22
N ARG A 137 -12.55 5.26 19.23
CA ARG A 137 -13.41 6.44 19.00
C ARG A 137 -14.87 6.01 18.81
N ASP A 138 -15.12 5.03 17.95
CA ASP A 138 -16.48 4.63 17.59
C ASP A 138 -17.19 3.89 18.74
N GLN A 139 -16.45 3.07 19.51
CA GLN A 139 -16.94 2.51 20.78
C GLN A 139 -17.29 3.60 21.81
N ALA A 140 -16.46 4.63 21.97
CA ALA A 140 -16.75 5.75 22.88
C ALA A 140 -17.99 6.54 22.45
N LEU A 141 -18.18 6.75 21.14
CA LEU A 141 -19.36 7.43 20.60
C LEU A 141 -20.64 6.61 20.73
N ALA A 142 -20.54 5.27 20.68
CA ALA A 142 -21.65 4.37 20.97
C ALA A 142 -22.12 4.43 22.43
N ILE A 143 -21.21 4.71 23.39
CA ILE A 143 -21.57 4.98 24.79
C ILE A 143 -22.24 6.35 24.91
N THR A 144 -21.60 7.43 24.40
CA THR A 144 -22.28 8.73 24.28
C THR A 144 -21.64 9.65 23.24
N PRO A 145 -22.42 10.26 22.32
CA PRO A 145 -21.92 11.31 21.43
C PRO A 145 -21.57 12.60 22.19
N THR A 146 -22.02 12.74 23.45
CA THR A 146 -21.76 13.94 24.25
C THR A 146 -20.31 14.04 24.71
N VAL A 147 -19.51 12.97 24.60
CA VAL A 147 -18.07 13.01 24.92
C VAL A 147 -17.32 14.02 24.04
N LEU A 148 -17.78 14.25 22.81
CA LEU A 148 -17.25 15.28 21.90
C LEU A 148 -17.54 16.72 22.34
N ARG A 149 -18.50 16.93 23.25
CA ARG A 149 -18.82 18.27 23.80
C ARG A 149 -17.78 18.71 24.84
N VAL A 150 -16.97 17.80 25.36
CA VAL A 150 -15.79 18.16 26.18
C VAL A 150 -14.75 18.78 25.24
N GLY A 151 -14.59 20.11 25.29
CA GLY A 151 -13.90 20.87 24.25
C GLY A 151 -12.48 20.39 23.92
N SER A 152 -11.69 20.04 24.94
CA SER A 152 -10.33 19.51 24.76
C SER A 152 -10.31 18.14 24.06
N VAL A 153 -11.25 17.26 24.40
CA VAL A 153 -11.43 15.94 23.77
C VAL A 153 -11.88 16.09 22.32
N GLY A 154 -12.94 16.87 22.07
CA GLY A 154 -13.48 17.08 20.73
C GLY A 154 -12.47 17.71 19.75
N VAL A 155 -11.59 18.59 20.23
CA VAL A 155 -10.47 19.12 19.41
C VAL A 155 -9.43 18.04 19.13
N ARG A 156 -8.97 17.29 20.14
CA ARG A 156 -7.95 16.24 19.97
C ARG A 156 -8.42 15.15 18.99
N LEU A 157 -9.66 14.67 19.11
CA LEU A 157 -10.22 13.65 18.22
C LEU A 157 -10.28 14.14 16.75
N ARG A 158 -10.72 15.38 16.50
CA ARG A 158 -10.74 15.96 15.13
C ARG A 158 -9.35 16.12 14.50
N VAL A 159 -8.32 16.37 15.31
CA VAL A 159 -6.92 16.40 14.83
C VAL A 159 -6.46 15.00 14.42
N CYS A 160 -6.87 13.98 15.18
CA CYS A 160 -6.62 12.58 14.85
C CYS A 160 -7.39 12.13 13.60
N ASP A 161 -8.64 12.55 13.41
CA ASP A 161 -9.42 12.19 12.22
C ASP A 161 -8.71 12.63 10.92
N ARG A 162 -8.06 13.81 10.92
CA ARG A 162 -7.25 14.34 9.79
C ARG A 162 -5.98 13.54 9.51
N LEU A 163 -5.59 12.59 10.37
CA LEU A 163 -4.44 11.73 10.12
C LEU A 163 -4.69 10.80 8.92
N VAL A 164 -5.95 10.48 8.59
CA VAL A 164 -6.32 9.67 7.42
C VAL A 164 -5.76 10.24 6.10
N GLU A 165 -5.79 11.56 5.94
CA GLU A 165 -5.29 12.25 4.75
C GLU A 165 -3.76 12.11 4.63
N LYS A 166 -3.06 12.21 5.76
CA LYS A 166 -1.60 12.04 5.83
C LYS A 166 -1.18 10.59 5.55
N ILE A 167 -1.93 9.63 6.10
CA ILE A 167 -1.72 8.20 5.84
C ILE A 167 -1.92 7.91 4.35
N ALA A 168 -3.04 8.32 3.77
CA ALA A 168 -3.35 8.12 2.35
C ALA A 168 -2.31 8.77 1.42
N LEU A 169 -1.86 9.99 1.73
CA LEU A 169 -0.80 10.66 0.99
C LEU A 169 0.52 9.89 1.06
N ALA A 170 0.92 9.41 2.24
CA ALA A 170 2.15 8.65 2.42
C ALA A 170 2.10 7.28 1.71
N GLN A 171 0.95 6.61 1.71
CA GLN A 171 0.71 5.38 0.93
C GLN A 171 0.84 5.64 -0.58
N ALA A 172 0.19 6.68 -1.10
CA ALA A 172 0.29 7.05 -2.51
C ALA A 172 1.74 7.39 -2.92
N GLN A 173 2.49 8.08 -2.06
CA GLN A 173 3.91 8.33 -2.26
C GLN A 173 4.73 7.03 -2.27
N GLN A 174 4.51 6.11 -1.32
CA GLN A 174 5.22 4.83 -1.29
C GLN A 174 4.95 3.99 -2.56
N GLN A 175 3.69 3.92 -3.00
CA GLN A 175 3.29 3.24 -4.24
C GLN A 175 3.96 3.86 -5.48
N LEU A 176 3.99 5.20 -5.58
CA LEU A 176 4.67 5.89 -6.67
C LEU A 176 6.18 5.58 -6.69
N GLN A 177 6.81 5.49 -5.51
CA GLN A 177 8.23 5.15 -5.42
C GLN A 177 8.51 3.67 -5.76
N GLN A 178 7.61 2.74 -5.40
CA GLN A 178 7.66 1.34 -5.84
C GLN A 178 7.58 1.27 -7.38
N GLN A 179 6.55 1.89 -7.99
CA GLN A 179 6.41 1.92 -9.45
C GLN A 179 7.62 2.52 -10.18
N ARG A 180 8.27 3.54 -9.60
CA ARG A 180 9.53 4.09 -10.15
C ARG A 180 10.68 3.09 -10.08
N ARG A 181 10.85 2.38 -8.95
CA ARG A 181 11.85 1.30 -8.82
C ARG A 181 11.61 0.18 -9.82
N ASP A 182 10.37 -0.26 -9.99
CA ASP A 182 10.01 -1.35 -10.89
C ASP A 182 10.30 -0.98 -12.36
N ARG A 183 9.95 0.25 -12.77
CA ARG A 183 10.30 0.78 -14.10
C ARG A 183 11.81 0.91 -14.31
N ALA A 184 12.54 1.40 -13.30
CA ALA A 184 14.00 1.50 -13.38
C ALA A 184 14.65 0.10 -13.46
N GLN A 185 14.16 -0.87 -12.69
CA GLN A 185 14.62 -2.26 -12.74
C GLN A 185 14.35 -2.89 -14.11
N ALA A 186 13.16 -2.68 -14.69
CA ALA A 186 12.82 -3.15 -16.03
C ALA A 186 13.70 -2.52 -17.13
N ALA A 187 14.04 -1.23 -16.99
CA ALA A 187 14.99 -0.55 -17.86
C ALA A 187 16.39 -1.17 -17.75
N TYR A 188 16.92 -1.39 -16.53
CA TYR A 188 18.21 -2.06 -16.35
C TYR A 188 18.24 -3.50 -16.86
N SER A 189 17.16 -4.29 -16.70
CA SER A 189 17.11 -5.66 -17.27
C SER A 189 17.11 -5.65 -18.80
N THR A 190 16.45 -4.68 -19.43
CA THR A 190 16.44 -4.50 -20.89
C THR A 190 17.81 -4.06 -21.40
N ALA A 191 18.46 -3.15 -20.68
CA ALA A 191 19.81 -2.68 -20.98
C ALA A 191 20.87 -3.80 -20.79
N LEU A 192 20.70 -4.66 -19.79
CA LEU A 192 21.51 -5.86 -19.58
C LEU A 192 21.39 -6.86 -20.75
N ALA A 193 20.16 -7.21 -21.16
CA ALA A 193 19.94 -8.10 -22.31
C ALA A 193 20.56 -7.53 -23.61
N SER A 194 20.46 -6.21 -23.80
CA SER A 194 21.11 -5.50 -24.92
C SER A 194 22.63 -5.55 -24.84
N CYS A 195 23.19 -5.57 -23.63
CA CYS A 195 24.63 -5.67 -23.40
C CYS A 195 25.15 -7.10 -23.64
N ASP A 196 24.43 -8.13 -23.19
CA ASP A 196 24.80 -9.52 -23.47
C ASP A 196 24.74 -9.84 -24.97
N ALA A 197 23.69 -9.40 -25.69
CA ALA A 197 23.65 -9.46 -27.15
C ALA A 197 24.80 -8.67 -27.82
N GLY A 198 25.22 -7.56 -27.22
CA GLY A 198 26.42 -6.82 -27.61
C GLY A 198 27.72 -7.61 -27.41
N ARG A 199 27.82 -8.41 -26.35
CA ARG A 199 28.99 -9.27 -26.07
C ARG A 199 29.09 -10.41 -27.07
N GLU A 200 27.97 -11.03 -27.42
CA GLU A 200 27.90 -12.05 -28.47
C GLU A 200 28.29 -11.45 -29.85
N LEU A 201 27.74 -10.29 -30.20
CA LEU A 201 28.12 -9.58 -31.43
C LEU A 201 29.61 -9.22 -31.45
N ALA A 202 30.18 -8.75 -30.33
CA ALA A 202 31.60 -8.43 -30.23
C ALA A 202 32.50 -9.67 -30.32
N ALA A 203 32.08 -10.80 -29.76
CA ALA A 203 32.78 -12.08 -29.88
C ALA A 203 32.73 -12.67 -31.31
N ALA A 204 31.64 -12.43 -32.04
CA ALA A 204 31.49 -12.81 -33.45
C ALA A 204 32.12 -11.81 -34.44
N SER A 205 32.52 -10.62 -33.99
CA SER A 205 33.01 -9.55 -34.86
C SER A 205 34.49 -9.72 -35.22
N SER A 206 34.80 -9.63 -36.52
CA SER A 206 36.16 -9.49 -37.00
C SER A 206 36.71 -8.06 -36.76
N PRO A 207 38.05 -7.87 -36.68
CA PRO A 207 38.69 -6.54 -36.55
C PRO A 207 38.65 -5.75 -37.87
N THR A 208 37.44 -5.62 -38.43
CA THR A 208 37.13 -4.85 -39.65
C THR A 208 36.35 -3.60 -39.28
N THR A 209 36.37 -2.61 -40.17
CA THR A 209 35.67 -1.32 -39.97
C THR A 209 34.16 -1.51 -39.72
N ASN A 210 33.56 -2.54 -40.33
CA ASN A 210 32.14 -2.86 -40.14
C ASN A 210 31.87 -3.52 -38.78
N GLY A 211 32.70 -4.47 -38.35
CA GLY A 211 32.60 -5.08 -37.01
C GLY A 211 32.77 -4.05 -35.89
N ILE A 212 33.78 -3.20 -35.98
CA ILE A 212 34.03 -2.13 -35.01
C ILE A 212 32.88 -1.12 -34.96
N LYS A 213 32.33 -0.71 -36.12
CA LYS A 213 31.13 0.15 -36.17
C LYS A 213 29.90 -0.51 -35.55
N ALA A 214 29.71 -1.81 -35.75
CA ALA A 214 28.58 -2.54 -35.18
C ALA A 214 28.65 -2.58 -33.64
N VAL A 215 29.81 -2.93 -33.07
CA VAL A 215 30.02 -2.94 -31.61
C VAL A 215 29.93 -1.53 -31.02
N ALA A 216 30.53 -0.51 -31.65
CA ALA A 216 30.41 0.89 -31.22
C ALA A 216 28.96 1.38 -31.22
N GLY A 217 28.16 0.97 -32.21
CA GLY A 217 26.73 1.25 -32.28
C GLY A 217 25.89 0.56 -31.19
N VAL A 218 26.39 -0.51 -30.57
CA VAL A 218 25.78 -1.10 -29.36
C VAL A 218 26.21 -0.33 -28.10
N VAL A 219 27.50 0.00 -27.95
CA VAL A 219 28.01 0.85 -26.85
C VAL A 219 27.21 2.16 -26.76
N GLN A 220 27.00 2.85 -27.88
CA GLN A 220 26.25 4.11 -27.92
C GLN A 220 24.80 3.94 -27.43
N ARG A 221 24.14 2.83 -27.81
CA ARG A 221 22.77 2.52 -27.37
C ARG A 221 22.70 2.16 -25.88
N LEU A 222 23.72 1.47 -25.36
CA LEU A 222 23.84 1.18 -23.92
C LEU A 222 24.00 2.46 -23.10
N ALA A 223 24.78 3.44 -23.57
CA ALA A 223 24.92 4.73 -22.90
C ALA A 223 23.59 5.51 -22.85
N VAL A 224 22.76 5.44 -23.89
CA VAL A 224 21.40 6.04 -23.88
C VAL A 224 20.50 5.30 -22.88
N ALA A 225 20.45 3.97 -22.94
CA ALA A 225 19.64 3.15 -22.02
C ALA A 225 20.04 3.34 -20.55
N GLN A 226 21.33 3.53 -20.27
CA GLN A 226 21.84 3.89 -18.94
C GLN A 226 21.24 5.22 -18.45
N ASN A 227 21.32 6.27 -19.26
CA ASN A 227 20.79 7.60 -18.91
C ASN A 227 19.27 7.57 -18.66
N GLU A 228 18.52 6.74 -19.39
CA GLU A 228 17.08 6.55 -19.17
C GLU A 228 16.80 5.79 -17.87
N ALA A 229 17.52 4.70 -17.61
CA ALA A 229 17.39 3.93 -16.37
C ALA A 229 17.78 4.74 -15.12
N GLU A 230 18.82 5.59 -15.23
CA GLU A 230 19.23 6.51 -14.16
C GLU A 230 18.19 7.61 -13.89
N LYS A 231 17.56 8.17 -14.93
CA LYS A 231 16.43 9.11 -14.79
C LYS A 231 15.23 8.47 -14.10
N LEU A 232 14.94 7.20 -14.37
CA LEU A 232 13.86 6.46 -13.70
C LEU A 232 14.20 6.10 -12.25
N ALA A 233 15.48 5.82 -11.96
CA ALA A 233 15.99 5.59 -10.61
C ALA A 233 16.11 6.87 -9.77
N ALA A 234 16.16 8.05 -10.40
CA ALA A 234 16.28 9.33 -9.72
C ALA A 234 15.09 9.58 -8.78
N GLY A 235 15.39 9.76 -7.50
CA GLY A 235 14.38 9.98 -6.45
C GLY A 235 13.62 8.73 -6.00
N SER A 236 13.83 7.54 -6.60
CA SER A 236 13.13 6.30 -6.20
C SER A 236 13.70 5.66 -4.93
N GLY A 237 14.93 6.00 -4.55
CA GLY A 237 15.72 5.33 -3.52
C GLY A 237 16.29 3.99 -4.01
N ARG A 238 17.54 3.69 -3.64
CA ARG A 238 18.25 2.48 -4.11
C ARG A 238 17.81 1.25 -3.33
N GLY A 239 16.90 0.46 -3.91
CA GLY A 239 16.63 -0.91 -3.44
C GLY A 239 17.78 -1.86 -3.79
N ALA A 240 17.93 -2.96 -3.05
CA ALA A 240 19.00 -3.94 -3.27
C ALA A 240 19.00 -4.52 -4.70
N ALA A 241 17.82 -4.87 -5.23
CA ALA A 241 17.66 -5.38 -6.60
C ALA A 241 18.09 -4.35 -7.66
N LEU A 242 17.73 -3.08 -7.47
CA LEU A 242 18.12 -1.98 -8.38
C LEU A 242 19.64 -1.74 -8.35
N SER A 243 20.25 -1.76 -7.16
CA SER A 243 21.70 -1.65 -6.98
C SER A 243 22.46 -2.82 -7.63
N LEU A 244 21.94 -4.04 -7.50
CA LEU A 244 22.50 -5.22 -8.16
C LEU A 244 22.39 -5.14 -9.70
N ALA A 245 21.25 -4.69 -10.21
CA ALA A 245 21.04 -4.49 -11.65
C ALA A 245 21.98 -3.40 -12.22
N GLN A 246 22.15 -2.28 -11.51
CA GLN A 246 23.16 -1.25 -11.82
C GLN A 246 24.58 -1.82 -11.85
N GLY A 247 24.97 -2.57 -10.81
CA GLY A 247 26.30 -3.17 -10.73
C GLY A 247 26.62 -4.11 -11.89
N ARG A 248 25.67 -5.01 -12.23
CA ARG A 248 25.80 -5.91 -13.39
C ARG A 248 25.87 -5.15 -14.71
N PHE A 249 25.06 -4.10 -14.87
CA PHE A 249 25.04 -3.30 -16.09
C PHE A 249 26.40 -2.61 -16.32
N ASN A 250 26.90 -1.91 -15.30
CA ASN A 250 28.19 -1.21 -15.35
C ASN A 250 29.35 -2.18 -15.65
N GLN A 251 29.32 -3.39 -15.06
CA GLN A 251 30.31 -4.43 -15.33
C GLN A 251 30.26 -4.91 -16.79
N CYS A 252 29.07 -5.12 -17.35
CA CYS A 252 28.90 -5.54 -18.74
C CYS A 252 29.36 -4.45 -19.72
N GLN A 253 28.98 -3.19 -19.47
CA GLN A 253 29.39 -2.02 -20.27
C GLN A 253 30.92 -1.87 -20.31
N ALA A 254 31.59 -2.00 -19.15
CA ALA A 254 33.05 -1.96 -19.06
C ALA A 254 33.72 -3.10 -19.86
N GLN A 255 33.16 -4.32 -19.82
CA GLN A 255 33.63 -5.44 -20.65
C GLN A 255 33.47 -5.17 -22.16
N LEU A 256 32.37 -4.52 -22.56
CA LEU A 256 32.13 -4.17 -23.96
C LEU A 256 33.15 -3.14 -24.46
N MET A 257 33.39 -2.09 -23.67
CA MET A 257 34.39 -1.04 -23.97
C MET A 257 35.79 -1.64 -24.14
N ALA A 258 36.24 -2.45 -23.17
CA ALA A 258 37.53 -3.14 -23.23
C ALA A 258 37.62 -4.13 -24.41
N THR A 259 36.51 -4.58 -24.99
CA THR A 259 36.49 -5.44 -26.18
C THR A 259 36.53 -4.61 -27.47
N LEU A 260 35.84 -3.47 -27.52
CA LEU A 260 35.93 -2.49 -28.60
C LEU A 260 37.36 -1.98 -28.79
N GLU A 261 38.04 -1.63 -27.70
CA GLU A 261 39.44 -1.18 -27.70
C GLU A 261 40.39 -2.25 -28.27
N ARG A 262 40.22 -3.51 -27.86
CA ARG A 262 40.98 -4.64 -28.40
C ARG A 262 40.74 -4.86 -29.90
N LEU A 263 39.50 -4.75 -30.37
CA LEU A 263 39.19 -4.82 -31.82
C LEU A 263 39.83 -3.67 -32.61
N GLN A 264 39.79 -2.45 -32.08
CA GLN A 264 40.44 -1.29 -32.70
C GLN A 264 41.97 -1.43 -32.75
N GLN A 265 42.59 -1.94 -31.68
CA GLN A 265 44.03 -2.19 -31.64
C GLN A 265 44.44 -3.29 -32.62
N ALA A 266 43.68 -4.39 -32.70
CA ALA A 266 43.89 -5.45 -33.68
C ALA A 266 43.77 -4.94 -35.12
N GLN A 267 42.80 -4.07 -35.42
CA GLN A 267 42.68 -3.46 -36.75
C GLN A 267 43.89 -2.58 -37.10
N ARG A 268 44.37 -1.76 -36.16
CA ARG A 268 45.57 -0.91 -36.36
C ARG A 268 46.81 -1.75 -36.67
N LEU A 269 47.01 -2.84 -35.93
CA LEU A 269 48.12 -3.78 -36.16
C LEU A 269 48.01 -4.47 -37.53
N ALA A 270 46.81 -4.94 -37.91
CA ALA A 270 46.58 -5.56 -39.20
C ALA A 270 46.82 -4.60 -40.38
N LEU A 271 46.43 -3.33 -40.25
CA LEU A 271 46.70 -2.30 -41.26
C LEU A 271 48.19 -1.96 -41.36
N ALA A 272 48.90 -1.85 -40.24
CA ALA A 272 50.35 -1.63 -40.22
C ALA A 272 51.12 -2.80 -40.86
N GLN A 273 50.75 -4.05 -40.54
CA GLN A 273 51.32 -5.24 -41.16
C GLN A 273 51.04 -5.29 -42.67
N ALA A 274 49.83 -4.96 -43.09
CA ALA A 274 49.46 -4.90 -44.51
C ALA A 274 50.21 -3.80 -45.28
N ALA A 275 50.53 -2.67 -44.63
CA ALA A 275 51.37 -1.62 -45.22
C ALA A 275 52.82 -2.10 -45.38
N SER A 276 53.44 -2.63 -44.32
CA SER A 276 54.82 -3.14 -44.40
C SER A 276 54.97 -4.31 -45.38
N ALA A 277 53.94 -5.15 -45.53
CA ALA A 277 53.94 -6.23 -46.51
C ALA A 277 53.83 -5.72 -47.96
N ARG A 278 53.17 -4.58 -48.19
CA ARG A 278 53.13 -3.92 -49.50
C ARG A 278 54.48 -3.28 -49.84
N GLU A 279 55.07 -2.54 -48.88
CA GLU A 279 56.40 -1.95 -49.05
C GLU A 279 57.46 -3.03 -49.35
N ALA A 280 57.41 -4.16 -48.64
CA ALA A 280 58.28 -5.31 -48.91
C ALA A 280 58.03 -5.95 -50.30
N ALA A 281 56.79 -6.00 -50.78
CA ALA A 281 56.47 -6.51 -52.11
C ALA A 281 56.91 -5.54 -53.23
N GLU A 282 56.77 -4.23 -53.02
CA GLU A 282 57.27 -3.20 -53.94
C GLU A 282 58.80 -3.19 -54.00
N ALA A 283 59.48 -3.36 -52.87
CA ALA A 283 60.95 -3.49 -52.81
C ALA A 283 61.50 -4.73 -53.53
N VAL A 284 60.68 -5.76 -53.77
CA VAL A 284 61.04 -6.95 -54.56
C VAL A 284 60.72 -6.77 -56.06
N ALA A 285 59.94 -5.75 -56.44
CA ALA A 285 59.52 -5.50 -57.82
C ALA A 285 60.49 -4.65 -58.66
N THR A 286 61.58 -4.17 -58.07
CA THR A 286 62.68 -3.43 -58.73
C THR A 286 64.02 -3.97 -58.22
N PRO A 287 65.01 -4.37 -59.06
CA PRO A 287 65.23 -4.08 -60.50
C PRO A 287 65.06 -5.36 -61.39
N MET A 288 65.08 -5.35 -62.74
CA MET A 288 66.15 -4.87 -63.63
C MET A 288 65.65 -4.34 -64.98
N ALA A 289 66.18 -3.19 -65.39
CA ALA A 289 66.15 -2.69 -66.75
C ALA A 289 67.54 -2.12 -67.13
N ASN A 290 68.46 -3.01 -67.54
CA ASN A 290 69.58 -2.73 -68.47
C ASN A 290 70.46 -3.98 -68.70
N GLY A 291 70.65 -4.35 -69.98
CA GLY A 291 71.76 -5.12 -70.60
C GLY A 291 72.40 -6.34 -69.88
N GLY A 292 72.29 -7.53 -70.49
CA GLY A 292 73.14 -8.72 -70.20
C GLY A 292 74.46 -8.73 -71.01
N PRO A 293 75.09 -9.90 -71.32
CA PRO A 293 74.66 -11.30 -71.07
C PRO A 293 75.75 -12.25 -70.51
N VAL A 294 75.47 -13.56 -70.60
CA VAL A 294 76.29 -14.81 -70.47
C VAL A 294 76.66 -15.40 -69.08
N ASP A 295 75.99 -16.53 -68.81
CA ASP A 295 76.49 -17.83 -68.34
C ASP A 295 77.20 -18.01 -66.98
N ALA A 296 76.47 -18.61 -66.02
CA ALA A 296 76.78 -19.95 -65.49
C ALA A 296 75.59 -20.54 -64.67
N MET A 297 75.46 -21.87 -64.68
CA MET A 297 74.40 -22.66 -64.04
C MET A 297 74.62 -22.87 -62.52
N ALA A 298 73.54 -23.00 -61.74
CA ALA A 298 73.29 -24.14 -60.84
C ALA A 298 71.89 -24.08 -60.19
N ASP A 299 71.30 -25.26 -59.97
CA ASP A 299 69.92 -25.48 -59.51
C ASP A 299 69.64 -25.14 -58.04
N ALA A 300 68.42 -24.66 -57.77
CA ALA A 300 67.55 -25.16 -56.70
C ALA A 300 66.12 -24.61 -56.86
N ALA A 301 65.23 -25.36 -57.52
CA ALA A 301 63.81 -25.03 -57.63
C ALA A 301 62.94 -26.13 -57.01
N SER A 302 61.80 -25.71 -56.43
CA SER A 302 60.60 -26.48 -56.02
C SER A 302 60.26 -26.33 -54.53
N ALA A 303 59.02 -26.10 -54.13
CA ALA A 303 57.87 -25.47 -54.79
C ALA A 303 56.89 -25.07 -53.67
N ALA A 304 56.21 -23.92 -53.81
CA ALA A 304 55.12 -23.55 -52.92
C ALA A 304 53.80 -24.06 -53.53
N GLU A 305 53.07 -24.91 -52.80
CA GLU A 305 51.75 -25.36 -53.22
C GLU A 305 50.78 -25.34 -52.03
N ALA A 306 49.68 -24.61 -52.20
CA ALA A 306 48.55 -24.60 -51.29
C ALA A 306 47.40 -25.39 -51.91
N PRO A 307 46.55 -26.01 -51.09
CA PRO A 307 45.12 -25.95 -51.40
C PRO A 307 44.23 -25.63 -50.20
N ARG A 308 43.00 -25.22 -50.52
CA ARG A 308 41.93 -24.89 -49.57
C ARG A 308 41.06 -26.12 -49.25
N ALA A 309 40.55 -26.15 -48.02
CA ALA A 309 39.23 -26.62 -47.58
C ALA A 309 38.73 -28.04 -47.96
N ALA A 310 38.37 -28.85 -46.95
CA ALA A 310 36.96 -29.17 -46.61
C ALA A 310 36.78 -30.33 -45.60
N ASP A 311 35.86 -30.10 -44.64
CA ASP A 311 34.91 -31.05 -44.01
C ASP A 311 35.35 -32.22 -43.08
N ARG A 312 34.46 -32.54 -42.11
CA ARG A 312 34.30 -33.74 -41.23
C ARG A 312 35.56 -34.52 -40.75
N ALA A 313 35.76 -34.78 -39.46
CA ALA A 313 34.85 -35.52 -38.56
C ALA A 313 35.30 -35.56 -37.08
N ARG A 314 34.38 -35.91 -36.16
CA ARG A 314 34.66 -36.38 -34.78
C ARG A 314 35.28 -37.78 -34.78
N PRO A 315 36.13 -38.14 -33.80
CA PRO A 315 35.67 -38.76 -32.53
C PRO A 315 36.24 -38.00 -31.31
N GLY A 316 35.81 -38.16 -30.06
CA GLY A 316 35.00 -39.18 -29.36
C GLY A 316 35.60 -39.28 -27.93
N PRO A 317 34.86 -39.01 -26.85
CA PRO A 317 35.46 -38.80 -25.52
C PRO A 317 35.76 -40.10 -24.78
N ALA A 318 36.82 -40.09 -23.97
CA ALA A 318 37.08 -41.13 -22.97
C ALA A 318 36.10 -41.00 -21.79
N ALA A 319 35.68 -42.15 -21.22
CA ALA A 319 34.61 -42.23 -20.24
C ALA A 319 35.03 -41.90 -18.80
N PRO A 320 34.10 -41.42 -17.95
CA PRO A 320 34.22 -41.51 -16.49
C PRO A 320 33.78 -42.89 -15.97
N ALA A 321 34.30 -43.28 -14.81
CA ALA A 321 33.94 -44.52 -14.13
C ALA A 321 32.64 -44.42 -13.29
N ALA A 322 32.11 -45.58 -12.92
CA ALA A 322 30.79 -45.75 -12.33
C ALA A 322 30.65 -45.35 -10.84
N ALA A 323 29.45 -44.90 -10.49
CA ALA A 323 28.70 -45.30 -9.28
C ALA A 323 27.21 -45.05 -9.58
N SER A 324 26.43 -46.09 -9.87
CA SER A 324 25.63 -46.86 -8.90
C SER A 324 24.30 -46.19 -8.57
N GLN A 325 23.22 -46.82 -9.03
CA GLN A 325 21.83 -46.47 -8.73
C GLN A 325 21.48 -46.92 -7.31
N ASP A 326 20.45 -46.31 -6.72
CA ASP A 326 19.40 -47.14 -6.14
C ASP A 326 18.02 -46.52 -6.35
N SER A 327 17.00 -47.36 -6.51
CA SER A 327 15.65 -46.96 -6.91
C SER A 327 14.63 -47.28 -5.84
N ALA A 328 13.68 -46.38 -5.59
CA ALA A 328 12.43 -46.71 -4.93
C ALA A 328 11.27 -46.00 -5.64
N VAL A 329 10.58 -46.74 -6.51
CA VAL A 329 9.30 -46.36 -7.09
C VAL A 329 8.19 -46.76 -6.13
N THR A 330 7.25 -45.84 -5.86
CA THR A 330 5.87 -46.22 -5.52
C THR A 330 4.91 -45.27 -6.24
N THR A 331 4.02 -45.84 -7.04
CA THR A 331 2.95 -45.19 -7.82
C THR A 331 1.62 -45.18 -7.04
N VAL A 332 0.53 -44.77 -7.73
CA VAL A 332 -0.90 -44.73 -7.31
C VAL A 332 -1.25 -43.38 -6.65
N SER A 333 -1.84 -42.38 -7.33
CA SER A 333 -3.10 -42.28 -8.13
C SER A 333 -4.30 -41.79 -7.31
N GLY A 334 -5.05 -40.84 -7.88
CA GLY A 334 -6.25 -40.22 -7.28
C GLY A 334 -6.20 -38.69 -7.42
N THR A 335 -6.50 -38.10 -8.59
CA THR A 335 -7.84 -37.62 -8.97
C THR A 335 -8.54 -36.78 -7.89
N GLU A 336 -8.71 -35.47 -8.13
CA GLU A 336 -10.01 -34.91 -8.50
C GLU A 336 -9.97 -33.39 -8.80
N ASN A 337 -10.76 -33.02 -9.80
CA ASN A 337 -11.44 -31.74 -10.02
C ASN A 337 -10.62 -30.43 -9.97
N ALA A 338 -10.25 -30.01 -11.18
CA ALA A 338 -10.41 -28.60 -11.51
C ALA A 338 -11.89 -28.22 -11.40
N ASP A 339 -12.17 -26.99 -10.96
CA ASP A 339 -13.21 -26.23 -11.64
C ASP A 339 -12.77 -24.77 -11.82
N SER A 340 -13.11 -24.22 -12.98
CA SER A 340 -12.80 -22.85 -13.34
C SER A 340 -14.01 -21.97 -13.02
N VAL A 341 -13.81 -20.66 -12.91
CA VAL A 341 -14.63 -19.65 -13.61
C VAL A 341 -14.05 -18.27 -13.31
N ALA A 342 -13.68 -17.56 -14.37
CA ALA A 342 -13.40 -16.13 -14.32
C ALA A 342 -14.68 -15.38 -14.69
N VAL A 343 -15.08 -14.39 -13.89
CA VAL A 343 -16.11 -13.41 -14.26
C VAL A 343 -15.64 -12.01 -13.90
N LEU A 344 -15.27 -11.24 -14.92
CA LEU A 344 -15.37 -9.78 -14.90
C LEU A 344 -16.85 -9.40 -15.04
N PRO A 345 -17.25 -8.25 -14.49
CA PRO A 345 -17.91 -7.32 -15.39
C PRO A 345 -17.36 -5.89 -15.28
N ALA A 346 -17.26 -5.24 -16.43
CA ALA A 346 -17.19 -3.78 -16.50
C ALA A 346 -18.62 -3.20 -16.43
N ALA A 347 -18.78 -2.07 -15.76
CA ALA A 347 -19.95 -1.21 -15.92
C ALA A 347 -19.52 0.26 -15.81
N ALA A 348 -19.73 1.02 -16.88
CA ALA A 348 -19.51 2.46 -16.88
C ALA A 348 -20.67 3.18 -16.19
N GLY A 349 -20.35 4.23 -15.43
CA GLY A 349 -21.34 5.08 -14.74
C GLY A 349 -21.01 6.56 -14.92
N SER A 350 -21.44 7.14 -16.03
CA SER A 350 -21.33 8.59 -16.26
C SER A 350 -22.30 9.36 -15.36
N ILE A 351 -21.78 10.23 -14.49
CA ILE A 351 -22.59 11.27 -13.85
C ILE A 351 -22.09 12.64 -14.30
N LEU A 352 -22.87 13.28 -15.17
CA LEU A 352 -22.79 14.70 -15.45
C LEU A 352 -23.40 15.49 -14.28
N ARG A 353 -22.64 16.40 -13.66
CA ARG A 353 -23.18 17.58 -12.98
C ARG A 353 -22.16 18.71 -13.01
N GLY A 354 -22.67 19.95 -12.93
CA GLY A 354 -21.92 21.18 -13.20
C GLY A 354 -20.58 21.26 -12.44
N GLY A 355 -19.57 21.92 -12.98
CA GLY A 355 -19.70 23.11 -13.83
C GLY A 355 -19.49 24.36 -13.00
N GLU A 356 -18.34 24.43 -12.33
CA GLU A 356 -17.84 25.64 -11.68
C GLU A 356 -16.33 25.72 -11.92
N VAL A 357 -15.88 26.85 -12.46
CA VAL A 357 -14.47 27.12 -12.74
C VAL A 357 -13.89 27.84 -11.54
N VAL A 358 -13.24 27.10 -10.63
CA VAL A 358 -12.45 27.70 -9.56
C VAL A 358 -11.05 27.98 -10.09
N GLN A 359 -10.72 29.26 -10.25
CA GLN A 359 -9.37 29.69 -10.63
C GLN A 359 -8.38 29.33 -9.52
N VAL A 360 -7.29 28.67 -9.89
CA VAL A 360 -6.11 28.53 -9.03
C VAL A 360 -5.37 29.86 -9.02
N ALA A 361 -5.31 30.51 -7.86
CA ALA A 361 -4.41 31.64 -7.62
C ALA A 361 -3.06 31.12 -7.14
N ASP A 362 -1.98 31.71 -7.66
CA ASP A 362 -0.59 31.32 -7.36
C ASP A 362 -0.21 31.52 -5.88
N PRO A 363 0.70 30.71 -5.31
CA PRO A 363 1.15 30.85 -3.94
C PRO A 363 2.34 31.82 -3.85
N SER A 364 2.14 32.98 -3.23
CA SER A 364 3.24 33.89 -2.83
C SER A 364 2.79 34.85 -1.71
N LEU A 365 2.89 34.39 -0.46
CA LEU A 365 3.21 35.14 0.76
C LEU A 365 3.24 34.21 1.98
#